data_AF-A0A653WPN3-F1
#
_entry.id   AF-A0A653WPN3-F1
#
_cell.length_a   1.000
_cell.length_b   1.000
_cell.length_c   1.000
_cell.angle_alpha   90.00
_cell.angle_beta   90.00
_cell.angle_gamma   90.00
#
_symmetry.space_group_name_H-M   'P 1'
#
loop_
_entity.id
_entity.type
_entity.pdbx_description
1 polymer ?
#
loop_
_entity_poly.entity_id
_entity_poly.type
_entity_poly.pdbx_seq_one_letter_code
_entity_poly.pdbx_strand_id
1 'polypeptide(L)'
;MTIQVDNGAVLMTKPLRLELARRAAGYTQAQLGDAIEMSVGTVKRAENGTGPLKRPLLAAWAMATGVSVQWLETGEAPAGDPDGGHVVRHQGLEPRTR
;
A
#
# COMPACT_ATOMS: atom_id res chain seq x y z
N MET A 1 -12.81 0.66 12.47
CA MET A 1 -11.51 1.33 12.68
C MET A 1 -11.55 2.08 14.00
N THR A 2 -10.53 1.90 14.83
CA THR A 2 -10.33 2.65 16.07
C THR A 2 -9.18 3.63 15.84
N ILE A 3 -9.45 4.93 15.92
CA ILE A 3 -8.39 5.94 15.92
C ILE A 3 -7.61 5.81 17.23
N GLN A 4 -6.29 5.76 17.14
CA GLN A 4 -5.41 5.69 18.32
C GLN A 4 -4.83 7.06 18.60
N VAL A 5 -4.89 7.49 19.85
CA VAL A 5 -4.38 8.77 20.31
C VAL A 5 -3.34 8.49 21.40
N ASP A 6 -2.17 9.13 21.30
CA ASP A 6 -1.10 9.06 22.30
C ASP A 6 -0.60 10.48 22.58
N ASN A 7 -0.52 10.86 23.85
CA ASN A 7 -0.14 12.20 24.31
C ASN A 7 -0.83 13.36 23.57
N GLY A 8 -2.13 13.20 23.26
CA GLY A 8 -2.92 14.22 22.55
C GLY A 8 -2.69 14.28 21.03
N ALA A 9 -1.84 13.42 20.47
CA ALA A 9 -1.60 13.29 19.05
C ALA A 9 -2.31 12.06 18.46
N VAL A 10 -2.91 12.22 17.28
CA VAL A 10 -3.46 11.08 16.53
C VAL A 10 -2.30 10.29 15.91
N LEU A 11 -2.19 9.01 16.28
CA LEU A 11 -1.17 8.13 15.74
C LEU A 11 -1.59 7.59 14.37
N MET A 12 -0.70 7.76 13.38
CA MET A 12 -0.89 7.21 12.04
C MET A 12 -0.54 5.71 11.97
N THR A 13 -1.40 4.89 12.58
CA THR A 13 -1.24 3.44 12.64
C THR A 13 -1.34 2.79 11.25
N LYS A 14 -0.77 1.58 11.10
CA LYS A 14 -0.87 0.81 9.84
C LYS A 14 -2.33 0.59 9.38
N PRO A 15 -3.29 0.19 10.25
CA PRO A 15 -4.68 0.06 9.85
C PRO A 15 -5.29 1.35 9.30
N LEU A 16 -4.98 2.49 9.93
CA LEU A 16 -5.45 3.81 9.49
C LEU A 16 -4.85 4.18 8.12
N ARG A 17 -3.57 3.89 7.89
CA ARG A 17 -2.92 4.12 6.58
C ARG A 17 -3.53 3.29 5.46
N LEU A 18 -3.86 2.02 5.72
CA LEU A 18 -4.55 1.16 4.74
C LEU A 18 -5.93 1.70 4.37
N GLU A 19 -6.70 2.14 5.36
CA GLU A 19 -8.01 2.75 5.12
C GLU A 19 -7.90 4.06 4.31
N LEU A 20 -6.95 4.93 4.68
CA LEU A 20 -6.71 6.18 3.97
C LEU A 20 -6.31 5.93 2.50
N ALA A 21 -5.39 4.99 2.25
CA ALA A 21 -4.97 4.61 0.91
C ALA A 21 -6.14 4.09 0.07
N ARG A 22 -6.97 3.21 0.64
CA ARG A 22 -8.17 2.68 -0.05
C ARG A 22 -9.14 3.80 -0.41
N ARG A 23 -9.45 4.67 0.55
CA ARG A 23 -10.39 5.79 0.36
C ARG A 23 -9.86 6.79 -0.67
N ALA A 24 -8.56 7.09 -0.64
CA ALA A 24 -7.91 7.97 -1.61
C ALA A 24 -7.98 7.41 -3.04
N ALA A 25 -7.88 6.08 -3.20
CA ALA A 25 -8.05 5.38 -4.47
C ALA A 25 -9.53 5.20 -4.89
N GLY A 26 -10.50 5.66 -4.09
CA GLY A 26 -11.93 5.59 -4.42
C GLY A 26 -12.58 4.22 -4.25
N TYR A 27 -11.90 3.24 -3.65
CA TYR A 27 -12.45 1.90 -3.46
C TYR A 27 -13.31 1.80 -2.20
N THR A 28 -14.42 1.06 -2.28
CA THR A 28 -15.06 0.45 -1.09
C THR A 28 -14.24 -0.75 -0.60
N GLN A 29 -14.50 -1.24 0.62
CA GLN A 29 -13.84 -2.45 1.13
C GLN A 29 -14.08 -3.67 0.23
N ALA A 30 -15.27 -3.77 -0.37
CA ALA A 30 -15.61 -4.84 -1.31
C ALA A 30 -14.84 -4.73 -2.61
N GLN A 31 -14.86 -3.58 -3.26
CA GLN A 31 -14.16 -3.38 -4.52
C GLN A 31 -12.64 -3.57 -4.38
N LEU A 32 -12.05 -3.14 -3.26
CA LEU A 32 -10.63 -3.42 -3.02
C LEU A 32 -10.38 -4.92 -2.84
N GLY A 33 -11.23 -5.61 -2.06
CA GLY A 33 -11.14 -7.06 -1.88
C GLY A 33 -11.16 -7.79 -3.22
N ASP A 34 -12.09 -7.43 -4.10
CA ASP A 34 -12.17 -7.99 -5.44
C ASP A 34 -10.90 -7.67 -6.26
N ALA A 35 -10.39 -6.43 -6.19
CA ALA A 35 -9.20 -6.00 -6.94
C ALA A 35 -7.90 -6.71 -6.51
N ILE A 36 -7.77 -7.13 -5.25
CA ILE A 36 -6.59 -7.83 -4.72
C ILE A 36 -6.83 -9.31 -4.46
N GLU A 37 -7.93 -9.87 -4.98
CA GLU A 37 -8.34 -11.26 -4.82
C GLU A 37 -8.39 -11.73 -3.35
N MET A 38 -8.89 -10.86 -2.48
CA MET A 38 -9.05 -11.15 -1.05
C MET A 38 -10.51 -10.99 -0.61
N SER A 39 -10.91 -11.80 0.38
CA SER A 39 -12.23 -11.63 0.99
C SER A 39 -12.39 -10.23 1.61
N VAL A 40 -13.58 -9.64 1.48
CA VAL A 40 -13.99 -8.43 2.23
C VAL A 40 -13.66 -8.53 3.71
N GLY A 41 -13.82 -9.72 4.31
CA GLY A 41 -13.50 -9.95 5.71
C GLY A 41 -12.03 -9.73 6.04
N THR A 42 -11.12 -10.07 5.13
CA THR A 42 -9.68 -9.83 5.28
C THR A 42 -9.38 -8.33 5.24
N VAL A 43 -9.95 -7.59 4.28
CA VAL A 43 -9.84 -6.13 4.18
C VAL A 43 -10.34 -5.46 5.46
N LYS A 44 -11.53 -5.85 5.94
CA LYS A 44 -12.13 -5.32 7.17
C LYS A 44 -11.27 -5.62 8.41
N ARG A 45 -10.72 -6.83 8.54
CA ARG A 45 -9.81 -7.19 9.65
C ARG A 45 -8.51 -6.39 9.60
N ALA A 46 -7.97 -6.14 8.41
CA ALA A 46 -6.78 -5.33 8.22
C ALA A 46 -7.01 -3.87 8.66
N GLU A 47 -8.12 -3.24 8.25
CA GLU A 47 -8.48 -1.86 8.64
C GLU A 47 -8.87 -1.71 10.12
N ASN A 48 -9.33 -2.79 10.74
CA ASN A 48 -9.59 -2.83 12.18
C ASN A 48 -8.36 -3.17 13.03
N GLY A 49 -7.23 -3.55 12.40
CA GLY A 49 -6.02 -3.97 13.11
C GLY A 49 -6.14 -5.29 13.86
N THR A 50 -7.15 -6.12 13.54
CA THR A 50 -7.39 -7.42 14.20
C THR A 50 -6.77 -8.60 13.46
N GLY A 51 -6.21 -8.37 12.27
CA GLY A 51 -5.56 -9.38 11.46
C GLY A 51 -4.06 -9.11 11.24
N PRO A 52 -3.29 -10.13 10.82
CA PRO A 52 -1.86 -9.97 10.56
C PRO A 52 -1.62 -9.13 9.30
N LEU A 53 -1.00 -7.95 9.47
CA LEU A 53 -0.59 -7.07 8.37
C LEU A 53 0.77 -7.51 7.82
N LYS A 54 0.79 -8.67 7.14
CA LYS A 54 1.99 -9.22 6.51
C LYS A 54 2.33 -8.47 5.22
N ARG A 55 3.62 -8.44 4.87
CA ARG A 55 4.15 -7.74 3.69
C ARG A 55 3.43 -8.08 2.37
N PRO A 56 3.01 -9.33 2.06
CA PRO A 56 2.25 -9.62 0.84
C PRO A 56 0.92 -8.88 0.74
N LEU A 57 0.20 -8.75 1.86
CA LEU A 57 -1.06 -8.01 1.91
C LEU A 57 -0.82 -6.50 1.68
N LEU A 58 0.23 -5.96 2.29
CA LEU A 58 0.60 -4.55 2.10
C LEU A 58 1.04 -4.27 0.65
N ALA A 59 1.76 -5.20 0.02
CA ALA A 59 2.17 -5.08 -1.37
C ALA A 59 0.98 -5.10 -2.34
N ALA A 60 0.03 -6.04 -2.15
CA ALA A 60 -1.18 -6.08 -2.96
C ALA A 60 -2.01 -4.79 -2.82
N TRP A 61 -2.12 -4.27 -1.60
CA TRP A 61 -2.79 -3.01 -1.31
C TRP A 61 -2.12 -1.82 -2.00
N ALA A 62 -0.78 -1.75 -1.92
CA ALA A 62 0.03 -0.73 -2.57
C ALA A 62 -0.19 -0.72 -4.09
N MET A 63 -0.16 -1.90 -4.72
CA MET A 63 -0.39 -2.05 -6.16
C MET A 63 -1.79 -1.58 -6.58
N ALA A 64 -2.83 -1.93 -5.82
CA ALA A 64 -4.20 -1.54 -6.15
C ALA A 64 -4.47 -0.04 -5.93
N THR A 65 -3.83 0.57 -4.93
CA THR A 65 -4.12 1.96 -4.53
C THR A 65 -3.11 2.98 -5.04
N GLY A 66 -2.01 2.53 -5.65
CA GLY A 66 -0.94 3.39 -6.15
C GLY A 66 -0.06 4.02 -5.06
N VAL A 67 -0.23 3.65 -3.79
CA VAL A 67 0.62 4.14 -2.69
C VAL A 67 1.85 3.27 -2.49
N SER A 68 2.88 3.81 -1.85
CA SER A 68 4.09 3.05 -1.51
C SER A 68 3.84 2.00 -0.42
N VAL A 69 4.34 0.77 -0.62
CA VAL A 69 4.35 -0.27 0.42
C VAL A 69 5.17 0.16 1.65
N GLN A 70 6.27 0.91 1.45
CA GLN A 70 7.06 1.47 2.54
C GLN A 70 6.23 2.44 3.37
N TRP A 71 5.47 3.31 2.70
CA TRP A 71 4.57 4.23 3.39
C TRP A 71 3.47 3.49 4.16
N LEU A 72 2.93 2.38 3.64
CA LEU A 72 1.97 1.52 4.36
C LEU A 72 2.62 0.75 5.53
N GLU A 73 3.92 0.52 5.51
CA GLU A 73 4.66 -0.15 6.59
C GLU A 73 5.08 0.84 7.69
N THR A 74 5.78 1.92 7.34
CA THR A 74 6.40 2.84 8.30
C THR A 74 5.64 4.15 8.50
N GLY A 75 4.96 4.64 7.47
CA GLY A 75 4.30 5.95 7.45
C GLY A 75 5.21 7.05 6.89
N GLU A 76 6.44 6.69 6.55
CA GLU A 76 7.41 7.58 5.92
C GLU A 76 7.20 7.56 4.40
N ALA A 77 7.23 8.73 3.77
CA ALA A 77 7.27 8.82 2.33
C ALA A 77 8.58 8.17 1.82
N PRO A 78 8.55 7.42 0.70
CA PRO A 78 9.77 6.90 0.11
C PRO A 78 10.73 8.05 -0.24
N ALA A 79 12.02 7.86 0.03
CA ALA A 79 13.05 8.85 -0.29
C ALA A 79 13.36 8.78 -1.81
N GLY A 80 12.97 9.80 -2.56
CA GLY A 80 13.22 9.94 -4.00
C GLY A 80 12.09 10.67 -4.71
N ASP A 81 12.38 11.30 -5.85
CA ASP A 81 11.35 11.83 -6.74
C ASP A 81 10.38 10.69 -7.14
N PRO A 82 9.07 10.95 -7.26
CA PRO A 82 8.07 9.96 -7.68
C PRO A 82 8.23 9.67 -9.17
N ASP A 83 9.32 9.02 -9.55
CA ASP A 83 9.70 8.71 -10.94
C ASP A 83 8.98 7.44 -11.46
N GLY A 84 7.71 7.29 -11.05
CA GLY A 84 6.86 6.12 -11.22
C GLY A 84 7.19 5.33 -12.49
N GLY A 85 7.93 4.23 -12.33
CA GLY A 85 8.12 3.22 -13.36
C GLY A 85 8.98 3.58 -14.59
N HIS A 86 9.69 4.70 -14.63
CA HIS A 86 10.53 5.05 -15.79
C HIS A 86 12.03 5.12 -15.47
N VAL A 87 12.59 4.05 -14.90
CA VAL A 87 14.02 3.76 -15.08
C VAL A 87 14.16 2.57 -16.03
N VAL A 88 13.78 2.79 -17.29
CA VAL A 88 14.27 1.94 -18.38
C VAL A 88 15.76 2.21 -18.45
N ARG A 89 16.59 1.36 -17.84
CA ARG A 89 18.02 1.40 -18.12
C ARG A 89 18.19 1.08 -19.61
N HIS A 90 18.53 2.07 -20.42
CA HIS A 90 19.03 1.84 -21.77
C HIS A 90 20.44 1.23 -21.66
N GLN A 91 20.54 -0.03 -21.26
CA GLN A 91 21.81 -0.74 -21.34
C GLN A 91 21.62 -2.04 -22.11
N GLY A 92 21.82 -1.89 -23.42
CA GLY A 92 22.59 -2.85 -24.22
C GLY A 92 21.91 -4.18 -24.51
N LEU A 93 20.86 -4.16 -25.33
CA LEU A 93 20.51 -5.31 -26.18
C LEU A 93 21.19 -5.18 -27.55
N GLU A 94 22.48 -4.85 -27.59
CA GLU A 94 23.24 -5.04 -28.82
C GLU A 94 23.70 -6.50 -28.87
N PRO A 95 23.21 -7.33 -29.81
CA PRO A 95 23.81 -8.62 -30.03
C PRO A 95 25.26 -8.38 -30.49
N ARG A 96 26.20 -9.20 -30.00
CA ARG A 96 27.55 -9.27 -30.58
C ARG A 96 27.42 -9.77 -32.02
N THR A 97 27.22 -8.86 -32.96
CA THR A 97 27.40 -9.12 -34.39
C THR A 97 28.81 -8.71 -34.78
N ARG A 98 29.74 -9.65 -34.66
CA ARG A 98 30.71 -10.09 -35.69
C ARG A 98 31.72 -11.05 -35.07
#